data_AF-A0A961VDZ7-F1
#
_entry.id   AF-A0A961VDZ7-F1
#
_cell.length_a   1.000
_cell.length_b   1.000
_cell.length_c   1.000
_cell.angle_alpha   90.00
_cell.angle_beta   90.00
_cell.angle_gamma   90.00
#
_symmetry.space_group_name_H-M   'P 1'
#
loop_
_entity.id
_entity.type
_entity.pdbx_description
1 polymer ?
#
loop_
_entity_poly.entity_id
_entity_poly.type
_entity_poly.pdbx_seq_one_letter_code
_entity_poly.pdbx_strand_id
1 'polypeptide(L)'
;TLFMPDGGSARADFPGGDAATLFDSIQKVLALPDETRLFMCHDYGPNGRDIAWETTVAAEREHNIHVGKGKSKDEFVAMREARDATLDMPKLIIPSLQVNMRAGAMPPADKDGRTFLKVPVNAL
;
A
#
# COMPACT_ATOMS: atom_id res chain seq x y z
N THR A 1 -1.16 -2.80 -2.71
CA THR A 1 -2.31 -3.64 -3.07
C THR A 1 -2.48 -4.75 -2.06
N LEU A 2 -1.68 -5.81 -2.13
CA LEU A 2 -1.56 -6.84 -1.09
C LEU A 2 -0.28 -6.60 -0.26
N PHE A 3 -0.31 -7.10 0.98
CA PHE A 3 0.88 -7.47 1.75
C PHE A 3 0.89 -8.99 1.92
N MET A 4 1.88 -9.54 2.61
CA MET A 4 1.83 -10.94 3.06
C MET A 4 0.45 -11.26 3.68
N PRO A 5 -0.06 -12.51 3.61
CA PRO A 5 -1.43 -12.83 4.05
C PRO A 5 -1.76 -12.34 5.47
N ASP A 6 -0.80 -12.39 6.39
CA ASP A 6 -0.94 -11.92 7.76
C ASP A 6 -0.81 -10.41 7.95
N GLY A 7 -0.33 -9.68 6.93
CA GLY A 7 -0.29 -8.22 6.84
C GLY A 7 -1.51 -7.61 6.13
N GLY A 8 -2.27 -8.40 5.38
CA GLY A 8 -3.53 -7.98 4.76
C GLY A 8 -3.36 -7.15 3.49
N SER A 9 -3.76 -5.88 3.54
CA SER A 9 -3.82 -4.98 2.38
C SER A 9 -3.28 -3.58 2.70
N ALA A 10 -2.87 -2.87 1.64
CA ALA A 10 -2.42 -1.48 1.76
C ALA A 10 -3.56 -0.52 2.15
N ARG A 11 -3.19 0.67 2.64
CA ARG A 11 -4.12 1.81 2.86
C ARG A 11 -4.66 2.36 1.53
N ALA A 12 -5.82 2.99 1.57
CA ALA A 12 -6.53 3.52 0.39
C ALA A 12 -6.91 5.00 0.52
N ASP A 13 -6.31 5.74 1.46
CA ASP A 13 -6.64 7.12 1.82
C ASP A 13 -5.65 8.18 1.29
N PHE A 14 -4.69 7.81 0.46
CA PHE A 14 -3.94 8.81 -0.31
C PHE A 14 -4.85 9.53 -1.31
N PRO A 15 -4.51 10.75 -1.76
CA PRO A 15 -5.31 11.46 -2.76
C PRO A 15 -5.58 10.61 -4.01
N GLY A 16 -6.86 10.37 -4.31
CA GLY A 16 -7.30 9.51 -5.41
C GLY A 16 -7.31 8.01 -5.11
N GLY A 17 -6.95 7.60 -3.90
CA GLY A 17 -7.14 6.25 -3.38
C GLY A 17 -8.61 5.96 -3.09
N ASP A 18 -9.01 4.70 -3.28
CA ASP A 18 -10.37 4.23 -3.05
C ASP A 18 -10.35 2.74 -2.67
N ALA A 19 -10.99 2.40 -1.55
CA ALA A 19 -11.00 1.02 -1.03
C ALA A 19 -11.76 0.08 -1.98
N ALA A 20 -12.83 0.55 -2.62
CA ALA A 20 -13.61 -0.25 -3.56
C ALA A 20 -12.78 -0.63 -4.80
N THR A 21 -12.06 0.33 -5.37
CA THR A 21 -11.13 0.15 -6.50
C THR A 21 -9.95 -0.75 -6.12
N LEU A 22 -9.44 -0.60 -4.89
CA LEU A 22 -8.39 -1.48 -4.36
C LEU A 22 -8.87 -2.93 -4.29
N PHE A 23 -10.09 -3.18 -3.78
CA PHE A 23 -10.68 -4.52 -3.75
C PHE A 23 -10.79 -5.13 -5.15
N ASP A 24 -11.37 -4.40 -6.11
CA ASP A 24 -11.53 -4.88 -7.48
C ASP A 24 -10.18 -5.22 -8.12
N SER A 25 -9.14 -4.42 -7.83
CA SER A 25 -7.79 -4.68 -8.29
C SER A 25 -7.17 -5.93 -7.66
N ILE A 26 -7.40 -6.16 -6.36
CA ILE A 26 -6.97 -7.38 -5.67
C ILE A 26 -7.65 -8.61 -6.27
N GLN A 27 -8.96 -8.56 -6.51
CA GLN A 27 -9.69 -9.70 -7.09
C GLN A 27 -9.18 -10.05 -8.50
N LYS A 28 -8.77 -9.07 -9.30
CA LYS A 28 -8.11 -9.33 -10.59
C LYS A 28 -6.79 -10.09 -10.43
N VAL A 29 -5.99 -9.76 -9.41
CA VAL A 29 -4.73 -10.46 -9.11
C VAL A 29 -5.00 -11.87 -8.57
N LEU A 30 -5.99 -12.02 -7.69
CA LEU A 30 -6.35 -13.33 -7.10
C LEU A 30 -7.12 -14.25 -8.06
N ALA A 31 -7.46 -13.78 -9.26
CA ALA A 31 -8.01 -14.59 -10.34
C ALA A 31 -6.92 -15.27 -11.20
N LEU A 32 -5.64 -14.98 -10.95
CA LEU A 32 -4.52 -15.70 -11.57
C LEU A 32 -4.42 -17.15 -11.04
N PRO A 33 -3.66 -18.06 -11.69
CA PRO A 33 -3.46 -19.42 -11.21
C PRO A 33 -2.94 -19.47 -9.77
N ASP A 34 -3.35 -20.49 -9.03
CA ASP A 34 -3.09 -20.65 -7.58
C ASP A 34 -1.58 -20.66 -7.25
N GLU A 35 -0.76 -21.21 -8.14
CA GLU A 35 0.70 -21.28 -8.05
C GLU A 35 1.43 -19.97 -8.42
N THR A 36 0.70 -18.95 -8.86
CA THR A 36 1.30 -17.66 -9.24
C THR A 36 1.96 -17.03 -8.03
N ARG A 37 3.27 -16.79 -8.15
CA ARG A 37 4.08 -16.12 -7.13
C ARG A 37 3.77 -14.64 -7.11
N LEU A 38 3.48 -14.11 -5.92
CA LEU A 38 3.22 -12.70 -5.68
C LEU A 38 4.36 -12.15 -4.83
N PHE A 39 5.00 -11.09 -5.32
CA PHE A 39 6.11 -10.44 -4.64
C PHE A 39 5.64 -9.13 -3.99
N MET A 40 5.82 -9.04 -2.68
CA MET A 40 5.37 -7.90 -1.88
C MET A 40 6.35 -6.74 -2.01
N CYS A 41 5.78 -5.54 -2.18
CA CYS A 41 6.57 -4.30 -2.21
C CYS A 41 7.07 -3.91 -0.81
N HIS A 42 6.32 -4.26 0.24
CA HIS A 42 6.69 -4.00 1.62
C HIS A 42 6.26 -5.18 2.50
N ASP A 43 7.00 -5.39 3.58
CA ASP A 43 6.64 -6.26 4.68
C ASP A 43 7.02 -5.61 6.01
N TYR A 44 6.13 -5.72 6.99
CA TYR A 44 6.27 -5.06 8.30
C TYR A 44 6.52 -6.06 9.43
N GLY A 45 6.67 -7.35 9.14
CA GLY A 45 6.95 -8.39 10.14
C GLY A 45 5.95 -8.42 11.31
N PRO A 46 4.62 -8.49 11.06
CA PRO A 46 3.63 -8.47 12.13
C PRO A 46 3.91 -9.59 13.14
N ASN A 47 3.67 -9.30 14.42
CA ASN A 47 3.96 -10.22 15.54
C ASN A 47 5.44 -10.60 15.70
N GLY A 48 6.37 -9.85 15.11
CA GLY A 48 7.81 -10.08 15.24
C GLY A 48 8.34 -11.26 14.46
N ARG A 49 7.60 -11.74 13.43
CA ARG A 49 8.11 -12.76 12.52
C ARG A 49 9.24 -12.21 11.64
N ASP A 50 10.01 -13.12 11.05
CA ASP A 50 11.00 -12.79 10.03
C ASP A 50 10.37 -12.13 8.79
N ILE A 51 11.16 -11.31 8.10
CA ILE A 51 10.74 -10.63 6.88
C ILE A 51 10.48 -11.64 5.76
N ALA A 52 9.35 -11.46 5.09
CA ALA A 52 8.94 -12.24 3.93
C ALA A 52 8.49 -11.29 2.81
N TRP A 53 8.73 -11.68 1.57
CA TRP A 53 8.41 -10.85 0.39
C TRP A 53 7.74 -11.64 -0.72
N GLU A 54 7.44 -12.92 -0.50
CA GLU A 54 6.92 -13.81 -1.51
C GLU A 54 5.83 -14.70 -0.92
N THR A 55 4.71 -14.79 -1.64
CA THR A 55 3.57 -15.65 -1.35
C THR A 55 2.98 -16.17 -2.66
N THR A 56 1.85 -16.89 -2.61
CA THR A 56 1.10 -17.33 -3.79
C THR A 56 -0.33 -16.82 -3.77
N VAL A 57 -0.99 -16.86 -4.93
CA VAL A 57 -2.43 -16.55 -5.03
C VAL A 57 -3.25 -17.47 -4.12
N ALA A 58 -2.93 -18.77 -4.08
CA ALA A 58 -3.62 -19.71 -3.18
C ALA A 58 -3.51 -19.29 -1.70
N ALA A 59 -2.29 -18.96 -1.25
CA ALA A 59 -2.06 -18.56 0.14
C ALA A 59 -2.77 -17.25 0.50
N GLU A 60 -2.84 -16.28 -0.41
CA GLU A 60 -3.60 -15.04 -0.20
C GLU A 60 -5.11 -15.30 -0.11
N ARG A 61 -5.66 -16.12 -1.02
CA ARG A 61 -7.09 -16.46 -1.01
C ARG A 61 -7.49 -17.17 0.28
N GLU A 62 -6.63 -18.04 0.81
CA GLU A 62 -6.93 -18.83 2.01
C GLU A 62 -6.67 -18.06 3.32
N HIS A 63 -5.59 -17.28 3.37
CA HIS A 63 -5.06 -16.76 4.64
C HIS A 63 -5.06 -15.25 4.76
N ASN A 64 -5.31 -14.48 3.70
CA ASN A 64 -5.24 -13.02 3.81
C ASN A 64 -6.29 -12.49 4.79
N ILE A 65 -5.84 -11.78 5.82
CA ILE A 65 -6.70 -11.33 6.92
C ILE A 65 -7.73 -10.27 6.50
N HIS A 66 -7.51 -9.58 5.38
CA HIS A 66 -8.37 -8.52 4.87
C HIS A 66 -9.25 -8.94 3.69
N VAL A 67 -8.77 -9.80 2.79
CA VAL A 67 -9.49 -10.19 1.54
C VAL A 67 -9.68 -11.68 1.34
N GLY A 68 -9.02 -12.51 2.14
CA GLY A 68 -9.11 -13.97 2.03
C GLY A 68 -10.45 -14.50 2.52
N LYS A 69 -10.65 -15.82 2.36
CA LYS A 69 -11.83 -16.57 2.84
C LYS A 69 -13.17 -16.07 2.28
N GLY A 70 -13.16 -15.51 1.08
CA GLY A 70 -14.37 -15.08 0.38
C GLY A 70 -15.03 -13.82 0.96
N LYS A 71 -14.26 -12.97 1.65
CA LYS A 71 -14.75 -11.66 2.11
C LYS A 71 -15.34 -10.86 0.96
N SER A 72 -16.53 -10.30 1.19
CA SER A 72 -17.22 -9.46 0.23
C SER A 72 -16.54 -8.09 0.08
N LYS A 73 -16.89 -7.39 -1.00
CA LYS A 73 -16.43 -6.03 -1.27
C LYS A 73 -16.84 -5.07 -0.16
N ASP A 74 -18.09 -5.14 0.29
CA ASP A 74 -18.63 -4.24 1.31
C ASP A 74 -17.94 -4.43 2.67
N GLU A 75 -17.69 -5.69 3.07
CA GLU A 75 -16.92 -6.00 4.28
C GLU A 75 -15.49 -5.45 4.20
N PHE A 76 -14.85 -5.59 3.04
CA PHE A 76 -13.50 -5.06 2.83
C PHE A 76 -13.49 -3.53 2.91
N VAL A 77 -14.39 -2.85 2.21
CA VAL A 77 -14.46 -1.37 2.16
C VAL A 77 -14.68 -0.82 3.56
N ALA A 78 -15.69 -1.33 4.28
CA ALA A 78 -16.00 -0.87 5.63
C ALA A 78 -14.80 -1.05 6.58
N MET A 79 -14.14 -2.22 6.54
CA MET A 79 -12.93 -2.48 7.33
C MET A 79 -11.78 -1.54 6.93
N ARG A 80 -11.56 -1.36 5.62
CA ARG A 80 -10.42 -0.63 5.08
C ARG A 80 -10.49 0.85 5.42
N GLU A 81 -11.66 1.46 5.23
CA GLU A 81 -11.92 2.86 5.54
C GLU A 81 -11.84 3.14 7.05
N ALA A 82 -12.47 2.28 7.87
CA ALA A 82 -12.39 2.39 9.33
C ALA A 82 -10.93 2.29 9.82
N ARG A 83 -10.13 1.41 9.23
CA ARG A 83 -8.71 1.27 9.57
C ARG A 83 -7.90 2.46 9.07
N ASP A 84 -8.13 2.95 7.86
CA ASP A 84 -7.37 4.09 7.31
C ASP A 84 -7.56 5.37 8.13
N ALA A 85 -8.76 5.60 8.67
CA ALA A 85 -9.03 6.72 9.57
C ALA A 85 -8.20 6.71 10.88
N THR A 86 -7.52 5.60 11.19
CA THR A 86 -6.66 5.47 12.38
C THR A 86 -5.17 5.61 12.09
N LEU A 87 -4.78 5.74 10.81
CA LEU A 87 -3.38 5.71 10.40
C LEU A 87 -2.79 7.12 10.30
N ASP A 88 -1.63 7.30 10.94
CA ASP A 88 -0.82 8.50 10.73
C ASP A 88 -0.28 8.59 9.30
N MET A 89 0.12 9.80 8.91
CA MET A 89 0.82 10.01 7.64
C MET A 89 2.19 9.30 7.63
N PRO A 90 2.58 8.65 6.52
CA PRO A 90 3.90 8.04 6.43
C PRO A 90 4.99 9.10 6.58
N LYS A 91 6.02 8.80 7.39
CA LYS A 91 7.11 9.74 7.73
C LYS A 91 7.78 10.40 6.52
N LEU A 92 7.86 9.69 5.40
CA LEU A 92 8.52 10.14 4.18
C LEU A 92 7.54 10.52 3.06
N ILE A 93 6.24 10.68 3.31
CA ILE A 93 5.29 10.93 2.22
C ILE A 93 5.61 12.20 1.42
N ILE A 94 5.85 13.33 2.09
CA ILE A 94 6.17 14.62 1.47
C ILE A 94 7.46 14.58 0.64
N PRO A 95 8.60 14.11 1.16
CA PRO A 95 9.82 14.03 0.36
C PRO A 95 9.70 13.01 -0.78
N SER A 96 9.12 11.84 -0.52
CA SER A 96 8.98 10.79 -1.53
C SER A 96 8.10 11.20 -2.70
N LEU A 97 6.93 11.82 -2.46
CA LEU A 97 6.06 12.26 -3.55
C LEU A 97 6.75 13.28 -4.47
N GLN A 98 7.46 14.25 -3.90
CA GLN A 98 8.16 15.28 -4.68
C GLN A 98 9.22 14.70 -5.62
N VAL A 99 9.93 13.66 -5.20
CA VAL A 99 10.97 13.02 -5.99
C VAL A 99 10.38 12.00 -6.97
N ASN A 100 9.43 11.19 -6.51
CA ASN A 100 8.84 10.11 -7.30
C ASN A 100 7.96 10.64 -8.44
N MET A 101 7.25 11.76 -8.26
CA MET A 101 6.50 12.41 -9.34
C MET A 101 7.40 12.95 -10.48
N ARG A 102 8.71 13.02 -10.23
CA ARG A 102 9.75 13.41 -11.20
C ARG A 102 10.60 12.23 -11.65
N ALA A 103 10.05 11.01 -11.59
CA ALA A 103 10.74 9.77 -11.93
C ALA A 103 12.08 9.56 -11.18
N GLY A 104 12.16 10.03 -9.94
CA GLY A 104 13.37 9.93 -9.11
C GLY A 104 14.30 11.14 -9.21
N ALA A 105 14.03 12.11 -10.10
CA ALA A 105 14.82 13.33 -10.18
C ALA A 105 14.56 14.24 -8.98
N MET A 106 15.65 14.78 -8.43
CA MET A 106 15.56 15.80 -7.39
C MET A 106 14.88 17.08 -7.91
N PRO A 107 14.25 17.89 -7.03
CA PRO A 107 13.78 19.22 -7.42
C PRO A 107 14.91 20.05 -8.05
N PRO A 108 14.59 20.96 -8.98
CA PRO A 108 15.59 21.85 -9.56
C PRO A 108 16.30 22.65 -8.47
N ALA A 109 17.59 22.88 -8.67
CA ALA A 109 18.38 23.72 -7.79
C ALA A 109 17.86 25.17 -7.80
N ASP A 110 18.06 25.88 -6.70
CA ASP A 110 17.86 27.32 -6.61
C ASP A 110 18.97 28.08 -7.36
N LYS A 111 18.89 29.42 -7.34
CA LYS A 111 19.88 30.31 -7.97
C LYS A 111 21.31 30.15 -7.43
N ASP A 112 21.47 29.58 -6.24
CA ASP A 112 22.76 29.37 -5.58
C ASP A 112 23.24 27.91 -5.77
N GLY A 113 22.54 27.11 -6.59
CA GLY A 113 22.88 25.71 -6.87
C GLY A 113 22.44 24.71 -5.80
N ARG A 114 21.59 25.10 -4.84
CA ARG A 114 21.14 24.25 -3.73
C ARG A 114 19.78 23.61 -4.02
N THR A 115 19.60 22.37 -3.60
CA THR A 115 18.33 21.63 -3.75
C THR A 115 17.60 21.54 -2.42
N PHE A 116 16.28 21.80 -2.44
CA PHE A 116 15.42 21.75 -1.25
C PHE A 116 14.17 20.91 -1.51
N LEU A 117 13.76 20.15 -0.50
CA LEU A 117 12.42 19.55 -0.43
C LEU A 117 11.49 20.56 0.22
N LYS A 118 10.30 20.76 -0.35
CA LYS A 118 9.30 21.69 0.17
C LYS A 118 8.39 20.95 1.14
N VAL A 119 8.32 21.39 2.39
CA VAL A 119 7.39 20.84 3.39
C VAL A 119 6.25 21.84 3.57
N PRO A 120 5.02 21.48 3.15
CA PRO A 120 3.86 22.36 3.37
C PRO A 120 3.52 22.44 4.86
N VAL A 121 3.15 23.63 5.32
CA VAL A 121 2.77 23.88 6.73
C VAL A 121 1.24 23.87 6.81
N ASN A 122 0.68 23.05 7.71
CA ASN A 122 -0.76 22.88 7.92
C ASN A 122 -1.55 22.53 6.65
N ALA A 123 -0.89 21.91 5.68
CA ALA A 123 -1.50 21.45 4.45
C ALA A 123 -0.93 20.09 4.09
N LEU A 124 -1.72 19.04 4.35
CA LEU A 124 -1.56 17.70 3.81
C LEU A 124 -2.85 16.91 4.03
#